data_AF-A0A101EKD0-F1
#
_entry.id   AF-A0A101EKD0-F1
#
_cell.length_a   1.000
_cell.length_b   1.000
_cell.length_c   1.000
_cell.angle_alpha   90.00
_cell.angle_beta   90.00
_cell.angle_gamma   90.00
#
_symmetry.space_group_name_H-M   'P 1'
#
loop_
_entity.id
_entity.type
_entity.pdbx_description
1 polymer ?
#
loop_
_entity_poly.entity_id
_entity_poly.type
_entity_poly.pdbx_seq_one_letter_code
_entity_poly.pdbx_strand_id
1 'polypeptide(L)'
;MAPEFVILVMIMNAVQLVSRDIEKVIRVQTKVIDYMTDFFVKRGFKWLLPVMLSSITDPLWPDPAASKMRAPEIEAYGTKLKLMHSMILHKQFA
;
A
#
# COMPACT_ATOMS: atom_id res chain seq x y z
N MET A 1 -15.91 22.23 19.03
CA MET A 1 -15.03 22.86 18.03
C MET A 1 -15.87 23.21 16.83
N ALA A 2 -15.84 24.44 16.33
CA ALA A 2 -16.66 24.85 15.18
C ALA A 2 -16.22 24.09 13.91
N PRO A 3 -17.14 23.63 13.05
CA PRO A 3 -16.82 22.86 11.84
C PRO A 3 -15.87 23.60 10.89
N GLU A 4 -15.95 24.93 10.85
CA GLU A 4 -15.06 25.78 10.05
C GLU A 4 -13.59 25.70 10.48
N PHE A 5 -13.35 25.54 11.78
CA PHE A 5 -11.99 25.39 12.32
C PHE A 5 -11.37 24.03 11.95
N VAL A 6 -12.18 22.97 11.88
CA VAL A 6 -11.73 21.63 11.46
C VAL A 6 -11.32 21.65 9.98
N ILE A 7 -12.14 22.26 9.12
CA ILE A 7 -11.86 22.40 7.69
C ILE A 7 -10.56 23.19 7.47
N LEU A 8 -10.40 24.31 8.17
CA LEU A 8 -9.19 25.12 8.09
C LEU A 8 -7.93 24.33 8.47
N VAL A 9 -7.98 23.56 9.56
CA VAL A 9 -6.87 22.70 9.99
C VAL A 9 -6.56 21.60 8.95
N MET A 10 -7.58 20.97 8.37
CA MET A 10 -7.38 19.97 7.32
C MET A 10 -6.71 20.56 6.08
N ILE A 11 -7.14 21.76 5.65
CA ILE A 11 -6.54 22.46 4.52
C ILE A 11 -5.08 22.81 4.82
N MET A 12 -4.80 23.36 6.01
CA MET A 12 -3.43 23.69 6.44
C MET A 12 -2.53 22.46 6.44
N ASN A 13 -3.01 21.33 6.96
CA ASN A 13 -2.25 20.07 6.99
C ASN A 13 -1.99 19.53 5.57
N ALA A 14 -2.98 19.62 4.68
CA ALA A 14 -2.81 19.21 3.28
C ALA A 14 -1.77 20.08 2.57
N VAL A 15 -1.83 21.41 2.74
CA VAL A 15 -0.85 22.35 2.18
C VAL A 15 0.56 22.05 2.70
N GLN A 16 0.71 21.79 4.00
CA GLN A 16 2.00 21.40 4.58
C GLN A 16 2.54 20.09 4.01
N LEU A 17 1.67 19.12 3.70
CA LEU A 17 2.07 17.86 3.10
C LEU A 17 2.54 18.04 1.65
N VAL A 18 1.79 18.77 0.84
CA VAL A 18 2.10 18.97 -0.59
C VAL A 18 3.24 19.94 -0.83
N SER A 19 3.52 20.85 0.11
CA SER A 19 4.64 21.81 0.02
C SER A 19 6.00 21.21 0.37
N ARG A 20 6.06 19.92 0.74
CA ARG A 20 7.34 19.26 1.04
C ARG A 20 8.14 19.10 -0.24
N ASP A 21 9.40 19.55 -0.22
CA ASP A 21 10.34 19.24 -1.30
C ASP A 21 10.75 17.77 -1.20
N ILE A 22 10.13 16.95 -2.05
CA ILE A 22 10.43 15.52 -2.20
C ILE A 22 11.01 15.17 -3.57
N GLU A 23 11.30 16.17 -4.42
CA GLU A 23 11.69 15.94 -5.83
C GLU A 23 12.93 15.05 -5.93
N LYS A 24 13.94 15.34 -5.11
CA LYS A 24 15.18 14.56 -5.10
C LYS A 24 14.95 13.12 -4.66
N VAL A 25 14.06 12.90 -3.70
CA VAL A 25 13.69 11.56 -3.21
C VAL A 25 12.95 10.79 -4.29
N ILE A 26 11.97 11.42 -4.95
CA ILE A 26 11.22 10.80 -6.04
C ILE A 26 12.15 10.44 -7.21
N ARG A 27 13.09 11.31 -7.58
CA ARG A 27 14.07 11.01 -8.64
C ARG A 27 14.90 9.75 -8.33
N VAL A 28 15.35 9.58 -7.09
CA VAL A 28 16.07 8.37 -6.67
C VAL A 28 15.12 7.17 -6.68
N GLN A 29 13.91 7.30 -6.14
CA GLN A 29 12.91 6.23 -6.11
C GLN A 29 12.57 5.74 -7.52
N THR A 30 12.42 6.63 -8.51
CA THR A 30 12.20 6.25 -9.90
C THR A 30 13.33 5.36 -10.42
N LYS A 31 14.60 5.70 -10.15
CA LYS A 31 15.75 4.89 -10.57
C LYS A 31 15.82 3.55 -9.84
N VAL A 32 15.43 3.50 -8.57
CA VAL A 32 15.35 2.24 -7.81
C VAL A 32 14.29 1.32 -8.40
N ILE A 33 13.08 1.82 -8.67
CA ILE A 33 11.99 1.02 -9.26
C ILE A 33 12.38 0.51 -10.65
N ASP A 34 12.93 1.38 -11.51
CA ASP A 34 13.41 1.03 -12.84
C ASP A 34 14.45 -0.10 -12.79
N TYR A 35 15.50 0.07 -11.97
CA TYR A 35 16.54 -0.95 -11.81
C TYR A 35 16.00 -2.29 -11.28
N MET A 36 15.18 -2.25 -10.22
CA MET A 36 14.66 -3.48 -9.61
C MET A 36 13.74 -4.24 -10.55
N THR A 37 12.83 -3.55 -11.25
CA THR A 37 11.90 -4.20 -12.17
C THR A 37 12.63 -4.79 -13.38
N ASP A 38 13.54 -4.02 -14.00
CA ASP A 38 14.38 -4.49 -15.11
C ASP A 38 15.23 -5.71 -14.71
N PHE A 39 15.84 -5.68 -13.53
CA PHE A 39 16.66 -6.79 -12.99
C PHE A 39 15.90 -8.11 -12.92
N PHE A 40 14.66 -8.10 -12.43
CA PHE A 40 13.84 -9.31 -12.28
C PHE A 40 13.29 -9.79 -13.63
N VAL A 41 12.80 -8.87 -14.46
CA VAL A 41 12.29 -9.19 -15.80
C VAL A 41 13.39 -9.81 -16.67
N LYS A 42 14.61 -9.26 -16.65
CA LYS A 42 15.77 -9.82 -17.37
C LYS A 42 16.18 -11.22 -16.89
N ARG A 43 15.81 -11.60 -15.67
CA ARG A 43 16.01 -12.95 -15.11
C ARG A 43 14.86 -13.91 -15.39
N GLY A 44 13.87 -13.49 -16.18
CA GLY A 44 12.74 -14.33 -16.58
C GLY A 44 11.56 -14.34 -15.61
N PHE A 45 11.58 -13.51 -14.55
CA PHE A 45 10.41 -13.35 -13.68
C PHE A 45 9.26 -12.69 -14.45
N LYS A 46 8.04 -13.17 -14.23
CA LYS A 46 6.84 -12.52 -14.75
C LYS A 46 6.43 -11.37 -13.85
N TRP A 47 6.15 -10.22 -14.44
CA TRP A 47 5.67 -9.06 -13.70
C TRP A 47 4.16 -9.14 -13.52
N LEU A 48 3.73 -9.50 -12.31
CA LEU A 48 2.32 -9.55 -11.92
C LEU A 48 1.87 -8.22 -11.32
N LEU A 49 0.62 -7.84 -11.58
CA LEU A 49 -0.01 -6.67 -10.98
C LEU A 49 -0.53 -6.99 -9.55
N PRO A 50 -0.60 -5.99 -8.67
CA PRO A 50 -1.03 -6.21 -7.29
C PRO A 50 -2.52 -6.52 -7.19
N VAL A 51 -2.87 -7.35 -6.21
CA VAL A 51 -4.25 -7.60 -5.78
C VAL A 51 -4.52 -6.76 -4.54
N MET A 52 -5.51 -5.87 -4.59
CA MET A 52 -5.83 -4.98 -3.47
C MET A 52 -6.90 -5.54 -2.53
N LEU A 53 -7.79 -6.38 -3.05
CA LEU A 53 -8.95 -6.92 -2.33
C LEU A 53 -9.06 -8.41 -2.59
N SER A 54 -9.21 -9.20 -1.53
CA SER A 54 -9.40 -10.65 -1.64
C SER A 54 -10.08 -11.20 -0.38
N SER A 55 -10.70 -12.38 -0.47
CA SER A 55 -11.23 -13.10 0.68
C SER A 55 -10.13 -13.60 1.63
N ILE A 56 -8.90 -13.73 1.11
CA ILE A 56 -7.71 -14.14 1.85
C ILE A 56 -6.63 -13.05 1.77
N THR A 57 -5.87 -12.89 2.84
CA THR A 57 -4.69 -12.03 2.91
C THR A 57 -3.76 -12.60 3.98
N ASP A 58 -2.50 -12.17 3.97
CA ASP A 58 -1.54 -12.46 5.03
C ASP A 58 -2.10 -12.11 6.43
N PRO A 59 -2.15 -13.06 7.38
CA PRO A 59 -2.62 -12.80 8.73
C PRO A 59 -1.65 -11.94 9.55
N LEU A 60 -0.37 -11.81 9.14
CA LEU A 60 0.70 -11.15 9.92
C LEU A 60 0.77 -11.65 11.38
N TRP A 61 0.44 -12.92 11.60
CA TRP A 61 0.40 -13.53 12.94
C TRP A 61 0.71 -15.03 12.87
N PRO A 62 1.53 -15.59 13.80
CA PRO A 62 2.27 -14.90 14.87
C PRO A 62 3.50 -14.18 14.31
N ASP A 63 3.60 -12.87 14.53
CA ASP A 63 4.79 -12.08 14.18
C ASP A 63 5.06 -11.06 15.31
N PRO A 64 6.21 -11.15 16.00
CA PRO A 64 6.62 -10.20 17.03
C PRO A 64 6.79 -8.76 16.53
N ALA A 65 7.04 -8.56 15.23
CA ALA A 65 7.19 -7.26 14.60
C ALA A 65 5.85 -6.67 14.11
N ALA A 66 4.80 -7.49 14.01
CA ALA A 66 3.49 -7.04 13.58
C ALA A 66 2.67 -6.52 14.76
N SER A 67 1.97 -5.40 14.54
CA SER A 67 0.86 -5.03 15.40
C SER A 67 -0.26 -6.07 15.21
N LYS A 68 -0.97 -6.44 16.29
CA LYS A 68 -2.08 -7.42 16.27
C LYS A 68 -3.34 -6.89 15.56
N MET A 69 -3.17 -6.17 14.46
CA MET A 69 -4.24 -5.51 13.73
C MET A 69 -4.84 -6.44 12.69
N ARG A 70 -6.17 -6.58 12.71
CA ARG A 70 -6.89 -7.31 11.66
C ARG A 70 -6.92 -6.46 10.38
N ALA A 71 -6.84 -7.12 9.22
CA ALA A 71 -6.96 -6.45 7.94
C ALA A 71 -8.30 -5.69 7.84
N PRO A 72 -8.32 -4.44 7.36
CA PRO A 72 -9.55 -3.74 7.08
C PRO A 72 -10.42 -4.52 6.08
N GLU A 73 -11.72 -4.53 6.29
CA GLU A 73 -12.68 -5.29 5.50
C GLU A 73 -13.70 -4.36 4.86
N ILE A 74 -14.10 -4.69 3.64
CA ILE A 74 -15.17 -4.01 2.90
C ILE A 74 -16.17 -5.04 2.39
N GLU A 75 -17.40 -4.61 2.15
CA GLU A 75 -18.38 -5.41 1.43
C GLU A 75 -18.42 -4.97 -0.03
N ALA A 76 -18.26 -5.92 -0.95
CA ALA A 76 -18.37 -5.69 -2.38
C ALA A 76 -19.11 -6.85 -3.01
N TYR A 77 -20.13 -6.54 -3.83
CA TYR A 77 -20.91 -7.54 -4.57
C TYR A 77 -21.50 -8.66 -3.66
N GLY A 78 -21.93 -8.29 -2.45
CA GLY A 78 -22.50 -9.23 -1.46
C GLY A 78 -21.47 -10.14 -0.79
N THR A 79 -20.17 -9.88 -0.94
CA THR A 79 -19.10 -10.64 -0.29
C THR A 79 -18.21 -9.72 0.53
N LYS A 80 -17.77 -10.23 1.69
CA LYS A 80 -16.77 -9.55 2.52
C LYS A 80 -15.37 -9.78 1.98
N LEU A 81 -14.68 -8.71 1.62
CA LEU A 81 -13.31 -8.72 1.14
C LEU A 81 -12.38 -8.02 2.13
N LYS A 82 -11.14 -8.48 2.21
CA LYS A 82 -10.07 -7.89 3.03
C LYS A 82 -9.14 -7.07 2.15
N LEU A 83 -8.67 -5.94 2.68
CA LEU A 83 -7.55 -5.22 2.11
C LEU A 83 -6.28 -6.06 2.24
N MET A 84 -5.45 -6.02 1.19
CA MET A 84 -4.23 -6.80 1.14
C MET A 84 -3.17 -6.26 2.11
N HIS A 85 -2.85 -7.01 3.17
CA HIS A 85 -1.67 -6.76 3.99
C HIS A 85 -0.39 -7.13 3.24
N SER A 86 -0.38 -8.31 2.62
CA SER A 86 0.71 -8.83 1.83
C SER A 86 0.17 -9.90 0.88
N MET A 87 0.75 -9.99 -0.31
CA MET A 87 0.38 -10.99 -1.32
C MET A 87 1.10 -12.33 -1.11
N ILE A 88 1.58 -12.67 0.10
CA ILE A 88 2.35 -13.90 0.32
C ILE A 88 1.59 -15.15 -0.16
N LEU A 89 0.30 -15.25 0.18
CA LEU A 89 -0.56 -16.35 -0.23
C LEU A 89 -0.76 -16.36 -1.76
N HIS A 90 -1.03 -15.20 -2.37
CA HIS A 90 -1.21 -15.08 -3.82
C HIS A 90 0.05 -15.38 -4.63
N LYS A 91 1.23 -15.04 -4.10
CA LYS A 91 2.52 -15.39 -4.73
C LYS A 91 2.79 -16.90 -4.71
N GLN A 92 2.23 -17.65 -3.77
CA GLN A 92 2.36 -19.12 -3.73
C GLN A 92 1.46 -19.83 -4.74
N PHE A 93 0.41 -19.16 -5.23
CA PHE A 93 -0.51 -19.71 -6.24
C PHE A 93 -0.11 -19.39 -7.69
N ALA A 94 0.85 -18.48 -7.89
CA ALA A 94 1.31 -18.01 -9.19
C ALA A 94 2.53 -18.81 -9.68
#